data_AF-A0A432FC10-F1
#
_entry.id   AF-A0A432FC10-F1
#
_cell.length_a   1.000
_cell.length_b   1.000
_cell.length_c   1.000
_cell.angle_alpha   90.00
_cell.angle_beta   90.00
_cell.angle_gamma   90.00
#
_symmetry.space_group_name_H-M   'P 1'
#
loop_
_entity.id
_entity.type
_entity.pdbx_description
1 polymer ?
#
loop_
_entity_poly.entity_id
_entity_poly.type
_entity_poly.pdbx_seq_one_letter_code
_entity_poly.pdbx_strand_id
1 'polypeptide(L)' 'MDAYTGEKISKEEVIKYPGNFDIDHIIPRSQSFDNSRNNKVLTRSGVNSEKKNNTPYQFLSEKDFSKMEKL' A
#
# COMPACT_ATOMS: atom_id res chain seq x y z
N MET A 1 6.96 -7.28 -2.37
CA MET A 1 7.28 -6.21 -1.42
C MET A 1 6.03 -5.40 -1.21
N ASP A 2 5.89 -4.76 -0.05
CA ASP A 2 4.82 -3.81 0.25
C ASP A 2 5.08 -2.51 -0.52
N ALA A 3 4.07 -1.98 -1.20
CA ALA A 3 4.19 -0.79 -2.05
C ALA A 3 4.43 0.50 -1.24
N TYR A 4 4.08 0.53 0.04
CA TYR A 4 4.15 1.73 0.87
C TYR A 4 5.30 1.71 1.86
N THR A 5 5.75 0.53 2.29
CA THR A 5 6.85 0.42 3.28
C THR A 5 8.16 -0.13 2.69
N GLY A 6 8.10 -0.73 1.49
CA GLY A 6 9.24 -1.38 0.84
C GLY A 6 9.63 -2.70 1.50
N GLU A 7 8.93 -3.08 2.58
CA GLU A 7 9.20 -4.32 3.30
C GLU A 7 8.83 -5.54 2.45
N LYS A 8 9.53 -6.65 2.67
CA LYS A 8 9.18 -7.89 1.98
C LYS A 8 7.83 -8.40 2.49
N ILE A 9 7.04 -8.91 1.56
CA ILE A 9 5.82 -9.67 1.81
C ILE A 9 6.08 -11.02 1.15
N SER A 10 6.06 -12.10 1.94
CA SER A 10 6.22 -13.46 1.41
C SER A 10 4.87 -14.01 0.97
N LYS A 11 4.88 -14.94 0.01
CA LYS A 11 3.64 -15.56 -0.48
C LYS A 11 3.00 -16.42 0.62
N GLU A 12 3.84 -17.08 1.40
CA GLU A 12 3.44 -17.97 2.49
C GLU A 12 2.71 -17.19 3.59
N GLU A 13 3.20 -16.00 3.93
CA GLU A 13 2.55 -15.12 4.91
C GLU A 13 1.16 -14.68 4.44
N VAL A 14 1.02 -14.28 3.18
CA VAL A 14 -0.25 -13.86 2.58
C VAL A 14 -1.26 -15.02 2.57
N ILE A 15 -0.82 -16.22 2.22
CA ILE A 15 -1.70 -17.40 2.16
C ILE A 15 -2.13 -17.84 3.56
N LYS A 16 -1.21 -17.83 4.54
CA LYS A 16 -1.47 -18.31 5.90
C LYS A 16 -2.24 -17.31 6.74
N TYR A 17 -2.01 -16.01 6.52
CA TYR A 17 -2.59 -14.91 7.30
C TYR A 17 -3.20 -13.83 6.40
N PRO A 18 -4.20 -14.16 5.56
CA PRO A 18 -4.75 -13.22 4.58
C PRO A 18 -5.38 -11.98 5.23
N GLY A 19 -5.90 -12.08 6.46
CA GLY A 19 -6.49 -10.95 7.19
C GLY A 19 -5.49 -9.89 7.67
N ASN A 20 -4.18 -10.11 7.50
CA ASN A 20 -3.15 -9.12 7.80
C ASN A 20 -2.86 -8.20 6.61
N PHE A 21 -3.50 -8.44 5.47
CA PHE A 21 -3.27 -7.72 4.22
C PHE A 21 -4.57 -7.22 3.61
N ASP A 22 -4.49 -6.06 2.98
CA ASP A 22 -5.57 -5.46 2.22
C ASP A 22 -5.16 -5.24 0.76
N ILE A 23 -6.17 -5.24 -0.11
CA ILE A 23 -6.06 -4.69 -1.45
C ILE A 23 -6.49 -3.22 -1.38
N ASP A 24 -5.53 -2.31 -1.31
CA ASP A 24 -5.77 -0.87 -1.21
C ASP A 24 -5.94 -0.22 -2.59
N HIS A 25 -6.71 0.87 -2.64
CA HIS A 25 -6.78 1.77 -3.77
C HIS A 25 -5.67 2.82 -3.68
N ILE A 26 -4.74 2.83 -4.66
CA ILE A 26 -3.59 3.76 -4.67
C ILE A 26 -4.08 5.20 -4.55
N ILE A 27 -4.95 5.61 -5.47
CA ILE A 27 -5.73 6.85 -5.38
C ILE A 27 -7.10 6.52 -4.78
N PRO A 28 -7.53 7.20 -3.70
CA PRO A 28 -8.81 6.95 -3.06
C PRO A 28 -9.95 6.90 -4.08
N ARG A 29 -10.75 5.83 -4.02
CA ARG A 29 -11.82 5.58 -5.00
C ARG A 29 -12.83 6.73 -5.09
N SER A 30 -13.06 7.45 -3.98
CA SER A 30 -13.93 8.62 -3.95
C SER A 30 -13.43 9.80 -4.79
N GLN A 31 -12.15 9.80 -5.17
CA GLN A 31 -11.51 10.85 -5.97
C GLN A 31 -11.22 10.38 -7.39
N SER A 32 -10.71 9.15 -7.56
CA SER A 32 -10.35 8.62 -8.88
C SER A 32 -11.51 7.99 -9.65
N PHE A 33 -12.53 7.51 -8.92
CA PHE A 33 -13.56 6.60 -9.45
C PHE A 33 -13.01 5.32 -10.10
N ASP A 34 -11.72 5.05 -9.95
CA ASP A 34 -11.03 3.94 -10.60
C ASP A 34 -11.00 2.71 -9.67
N ASN A 35 -11.71 1.66 -10.08
CA ASN A 35 -11.72 0.35 -9.43
C ASN A 35 -10.98 -0.73 -10.25
N SER A 36 -10.27 -0.32 -11.30
CA SER A 36 -9.46 -1.20 -12.14
C SER A 36 -8.31 -1.81 -11.35
N ARG A 37 -7.66 -2.82 -11.94
CA ARG A 37 -6.46 -3.44 -11.36
C ARG A 37 -5.28 -2.46 -11.27
N ASN A 38 -5.25 -1.43 -12.11
CA ASN A 38 -4.14 -0.48 -12.15
C ASN A 38 -4.11 0.44 -10.93
N ASN A 39 -5.27 0.65 -10.29
CA ASN A 39 -5.38 1.44 -9.07
C ASN A 39 -5.39 0.56 -7.81
N LYS A 40 -4.78 -0.64 -7.84
CA LYS A 40 -4.81 -1.58 -6.72
C LYS A 40 -3.44 -2.12 -6.37
N VAL A 41 -3.13 -2.16 -5.08
CA VAL A 41 -1.89 -2.75 -4.53
C VAL A 41 -2.19 -3.63 -3.33
N LEU A 42 -1.33 -4.62 -3.09
CA LEU A 42 -1.35 -5.41 -1.86
C LEU A 42 -0.46 -4.71 -0.82
N THR A 43 -1.00 -4.45 0.36
CA THR A 43 -0.30 -3.82 1.48
C THR A 43 -0.72 -4.47 2.80
N ARG A 44 0.05 -4.31 3.86
CA ARG A 44 -0.41 -4.68 5.21
C ARG A 44 -1.61 -3.84 5.64
N SER A 45 -2.60 -4.45 6.30
CA SER A 45 -3.86 -3.77 6.69
C SER A 45 -3.64 -2.60 7.65
N GLY A 46 -2.62 -2.69 8.52
CA GLY A 46 -2.22 -1.56 9.39
C GLY A 46 -1.76 -0.34 8.59
N VAL A 47 -0.93 -0.56 7.57
CA VAL A 47 -0.41 0.50 6.69
C VAL A 47 -1.55 1.12 5.87
N ASN A 48 -2.46 0.29 5.35
CA ASN A 48 -3.67 0.78 4.67
C ASN A 48 -4.53 1.67 5.59
N SER A 49 -4.75 1.23 6.82
CA SER A 49 -5.51 1.98 7.83
C SER A 49 -4.87 3.32 8.19
N GLU A 50 -3.54 3.40 8.18
CA GLU A 50 -2.79 4.64 8.41
C GLU A 50 -2.84 5.59 7.21
N LYS A 51 -2.74 5.07 5.98
CA LYS A 51 -2.86 5.85 4.73
C LYS A 51 -4.22 6.54 4.62
N LYS A 52 -5.32 5.88 5.01
CA LYS A 52 -6.69 6.40 4.93
C LYS A 52 -7.04 6.87 3.49
N ASN A 53 -7.70 8.02 3.35
CA ASN A 53 -8.09 8.62 2.07
C ASN A 53 -7.01 9.54 1.49
N ASN A 54 -5.73 9.27 1.77
CA ASN A 54 -4.62 10.00 1.17
C ASN A 54 -4.06 9.24 -0.03
N THR A 55 -3.50 9.97 -0.99
CA THR A 55 -2.61 9.41 -2.02
C THR A 55 -1.27 9.00 -1.40
N PRO A 56 -0.45 8.16 -2.06
CA PRO A 56 0.86 7.79 -1.53
C PRO A 56 1.76 9.01 -1.30
N TYR A 57 1.65 10.02 -2.16
CA TYR A 57 2.38 11.29 -2.02
C TYR A 57 2.01 12.08 -0.75
N GLN A 58 0.73 12.03 -0.35
CA GLN A 58 0.26 12.69 0.87
C GLN A 58 0.57 11.88 2.13
N PHE A 59 0.67 10.55 2.01
CA PHE A 59 0.92 9.64 3.12
C PHE A 59 2.42 9.52 3.47
N LEU A 60 3.27 9.37 2.46
CA LEU A 60 4.70 9.13 2.63
C LEU A 60 5.46 10.44 2.86
N SER A 61 6.44 10.40 3.75
CA SER A 61 7.36 11.52 3.97
C SER A 61 8.52 11.51 2.98
N GLU A 62 9.23 12.63 2.84
CA GLU A 62 10.47 12.70 2.04
C GLU A 62 11.51 11.66 2.45
N LYS A 63 11.57 11.34 3.75
CA LYS A 63 12.46 10.30 4.29
C LYS A 63 12.06 8.91 3.79
N ASP A 64 10.76 8.64 3.68
CA ASP A 64 10.25 7.37 3.18
C ASP A 64 10.57 7.23 1.69
N PHE A 65 10.34 8.27 0.89
CA PHE A 65 10.75 8.29 -0.52
C PHE A 65 12.27 8.05 -0.68
N SER A 66 13.08 8.74 0.11
CA SER A 66 14.55 8.56 0.09
C SER A 66 15.00 7.16 0.48
N LYS A 67 14.23 6.47 1.34
CA LYS A 67 14.48 5.07 1.71
C LYS A 67 14.14 4.15 0.54
N MET A 68 13.03 4.40 -0.15
CA MET A 68 12.57 3.61 -1.29
C MET A 68 13.50 3.69 -2.50
N GLU A 69 14.06 4.87 -2.80
CA GLU A 69 15.01 5.03 -3.90
C GLU A 69 16.31 4.23 -3.72
N LYS A 70 16.60 3.81 -2.48
CA LYS A 70 17.81 3.06 -2.12
C LYS A 70 17.59 1.54 -2.03
N LEU A 71 16.37 1.07 -2.25
CA LEU A 71 16.00 -0.36 -2.28
C LEU A 71 16.17 -0.95 -3.67
#